data_AF-A0A9E1IZP4-F1
#
_entry.id   AF-A0A9E1IZP4-F1
#
_cell.length_a   1.000
_cell.length_b   1.000
_cell.length_c   1.000
_cell.angle_alpha   90.00
_cell.angle_beta   90.00
_cell.angle_gamma   90.00
#
_symmetry.space_group_name_H-M   'P 1'
#
loop_
_entity.id
_entity.type
_entity.pdbx_description
1 polymer ?
#
loop_
_entity_poly.entity_id
_entity_poly.type
_entity_poly.pdbx_seq_one_letter_code
_entity_poly.pdbx_strand_id
1 'polypeptide(L)'
;MPPYPKTKREYQYCDSCGMLLPAPGFYCVQCDPPGVPESDPEKGIGFPQACLRITLLVLVFVVVAVFKLGIDSTGLFQEMDKQEVPLKVAEDADYQMVFKINVSFANLRNEPNTKTSTILFVLTQGTEVEVLEKKGKWSKIRSKPRQKEHARTGWLVSRLLDSEIR
;
A
#
# COMPACT_ATOMS: atom_id res chain seq x y z
N MET A 1 -11.57 -19.59 -24.84
CA MET A 1 -12.13 -20.90 -24.45
C MET A 1 -11.20 -21.97 -25.00
N PRO A 2 -10.39 -22.66 -24.18
CA PRO A 2 -9.49 -23.69 -24.70
C PRO A 2 -10.31 -24.86 -25.26
N PRO A 3 -9.89 -25.46 -26.39
CA PRO A 3 -10.61 -26.58 -27.00
C PRO A 3 -10.55 -27.80 -26.07
N TYR A 4 -11.71 -28.38 -25.78
CA TYR A 4 -11.84 -29.58 -24.95
C TYR A 4 -11.02 -30.75 -25.55
N PRO A 5 -10.27 -31.52 -24.74
CA PRO A 5 -9.44 -32.60 -25.23
C PRO A 5 -10.29 -33.68 -25.91
N LYS A 6 -10.09 -33.89 -27.20
CA LYS A 6 -10.78 -34.92 -27.98
C LYS A 6 -10.20 -36.30 -27.64
N THR A 7 -10.66 -36.90 -26.54
CA THR A 7 -10.42 -38.32 -26.30
C THR A 7 -11.35 -39.13 -27.20
N LYS A 8 -10.77 -39.83 -28.18
CA LYS A 8 -11.46 -40.68 -29.18
C LYS A 8 -12.02 -41.94 -28.51
N ARG A 9 -13.07 -41.80 -27.68
CA ARG A 9 -13.84 -42.92 -27.12
C ARG A 9 -15.19 -42.98 -27.84
N GLU A 10 -15.48 -44.12 -28.46
CA GLU A 10 -16.68 -44.36 -29.26
C GLU A 10 -17.95 -44.37 -28.40
N TYR A 11 -17.81 -44.69 -27.12
CA TYR A 11 -18.84 -44.63 -26.09
C TYR A 11 -18.30 -43.90 -24.85
N GLN A 12 -19.13 -43.02 -24.28
CA GLN A 12 -18.85 -42.35 -23.01
C GLN A 12 -19.80 -42.86 -21.95
N TYR A 13 -19.31 -43.01 -20.72
CA TYR A 13 -20.09 -43.44 -19.56
C TYR A 13 -20.16 -42.30 -18.55
N CYS A 14 -21.23 -42.23 -17.77
CA CYS A 14 -21.36 -41.27 -16.69
C CYS A 14 -20.39 -41.61 -15.55
N ASP A 15 -19.54 -40.65 -15.15
CA ASP A 15 -18.58 -40.85 -14.06
C ASP A 15 -19.24 -41.06 -12.68
N SER A 16 -20.49 -40.63 -12.50
CA SER A 16 -21.22 -40.76 -11.24
C SER A 16 -21.98 -42.08 -11.09
N CYS A 17 -22.66 -42.55 -12.15
CA CYS A 17 -23.54 -43.73 -12.09
C CYS A 17 -23.15 -44.87 -13.05
N GLY A 18 -22.16 -44.67 -13.91
CA GLY A 18 -21.68 -45.67 -14.87
C GLY A 18 -22.61 -45.96 -16.05
N MET A 19 -23.74 -45.24 -16.18
CA MET A 19 -24.66 -45.42 -17.30
C MET A 19 -24.07 -44.92 -18.62
N LEU A 20 -24.38 -45.61 -19.73
CA LEU A 20 -23.99 -45.18 -21.07
C LEU A 20 -24.62 -43.81 -21.40
N LEU A 21 -23.80 -42.85 -21.82
CA LEU A 21 -24.29 -41.53 -22.23
C LEU A 21 -24.92 -41.63 -23.62
N PRO A 22 -26.05 -40.92 -23.87
CA PRO A 22 -26.80 -41.03 -25.12
C PRO A 22 -26.01 -40.55 -26.34
N ALA A 23 -25.10 -39.60 -26.16
CA ALA A 23 -24.12 -39.17 -27.16
C ALA A 23 -22.98 -38.37 -26.48
N PRO A 24 -21.80 -38.26 -27.12
CA PRO A 24 -20.72 -37.43 -26.61
C PRO A 24 -21.17 -35.97 -26.43
N GLY A 25 -20.95 -35.40 -25.25
CA GLY A 25 -21.33 -34.02 -24.92
C GLY A 25 -22.72 -33.83 -24.33
N PHE A 26 -23.49 -34.90 -24.10
CA PHE A 26 -24.74 -34.85 -23.35
C PHE A 26 -24.55 -35.23 -21.88
N TYR A 27 -25.32 -34.62 -20.99
CA TYR A 27 -25.37 -34.97 -19.57
C TYR A 27 -26.14 -36.28 -19.34
N CYS A 28 -25.84 -36.95 -18.23
CA CYS A 28 -26.58 -38.14 -17.81
C CYS A 28 -28.03 -37.76 -17.50
N VAL A 29 -29.00 -38.58 -17.93
CA VAL A 29 -30.43 -38.32 -17.67
C VAL A 29 -30.88 -38.73 -16.26
N GLN A 30 -30.07 -39.54 -15.57
CA GLN A 30 -30.34 -40.03 -14.22
C GLN A 30 -29.57 -39.26 -13.14
N CYS A 31 -28.50 -38.57 -13.52
CA CYS A 31 -27.73 -37.73 -12.60
C CYS A 31 -28.01 -36.28 -12.95
N ASP A 32 -28.12 -35.43 -11.93
CA ASP A 32 -28.18 -33.99 -12.17
C ASP A 32 -26.93 -33.54 -12.92
N PRO A 33 -27.06 -32.62 -13.90
CA PRO A 33 -25.91 -32.05 -14.58
C PRO A 33 -24.98 -31.40 -13.55
N PRO A 34 -23.66 -31.34 -13.83
CA PRO A 34 -22.75 -30.60 -12.97
C PRO A 34 -23.30 -29.19 -12.77
N GLY A 35 -23.33 -28.76 -11.51
CA GLY A 35 -23.76 -27.40 -11.18
C GLY A 35 -22.95 -26.38 -11.98
N VAL A 36 -23.54 -25.20 -12.17
CA VAL A 36 -22.85 -24.07 -12.82
C VAL A 36 -21.50 -23.89 -12.12
N PRO A 37 -20.39 -23.75 -12.87
CA PRO A 37 -19.09 -23.46 -12.27
C PRO A 37 -19.23 -22.29 -11.30
N GLU A 38 -18.56 -22.37 -10.14
CA GLU A 38 -18.58 -21.26 -9.20
C GLU A 38 -18.19 -19.97 -9.91
N SER A 39 -18.89 -18.88 -9.60
CA SER A 39 -18.79 -17.61 -10.33
C SER A 39 -17.39 -16.99 -10.27
N ASP A 40 -16.56 -17.44 -9.32
CA ASP A 40 -15.18 -17.04 -9.19
C ASP A 40 -14.37 -18.22 -8.61
N PRO A 41 -13.84 -19.12 -9.46
CA PRO A 41 -13.05 -20.26 -9.02
C PRO A 41 -11.69 -19.86 -8.44
N GLU A 42 -11.27 -18.60 -8.62
CA GLU A 42 -10.04 -18.04 -8.06
C GLU A 42 -10.30 -17.16 -6.84
N LYS A 43 -11.54 -17.17 -6.30
CA LYS A 43 -11.89 -16.39 -5.12
C LYS A 43 -11.03 -16.83 -3.95
N GLY A 44 -10.00 -16.02 -3.69
CA GLY A 44 -9.07 -16.25 -2.60
C GLY A 44 -9.76 -16.19 -1.23
N ILE A 45 -8.97 -16.45 -0.19
CA ILE A 45 -9.44 -16.40 1.19
C ILE A 45 -10.01 -15.00 1.47
N GLY A 46 -11.25 -14.95 1.97
CA GLY A 46 -11.87 -13.67 2.34
C GLY A 46 -11.10 -12.96 3.45
N PHE A 47 -11.07 -11.62 3.42
CA PHE A 47 -10.38 -10.79 4.41
C PHE A 47 -10.61 -11.20 5.88
N PRO A 48 -11.85 -11.43 6.38
CA PRO A 48 -12.06 -11.83 7.78
C PRO A 48 -11.44 -13.20 8.11
N GLN A 49 -11.46 -14.13 7.16
CA GLN A 49 -10.88 -15.45 7.32
C GLN A 49 -9.34 -15.40 7.30
N ALA A 50 -8.76 -14.51 6.47
CA ALA A 50 -7.32 -14.25 6.44
C ALA A 50 -6.85 -13.66 7.78
N CYS A 51 -7.55 -12.64 8.29
CA CYS A 51 -7.25 -12.03 9.59
C CYS A 51 -7.30 -13.06 10.72
N LEU A 52 -8.34 -13.89 10.78
CA LEU A 52 -8.47 -14.93 11.81
C LEU A 52 -7.28 -15.91 11.78
N ARG A 53 -6.86 -16.35 10.59
CA ARG A 53 -5.71 -17.25 10.44
C ARG A 53 -4.40 -16.61 10.89
N ILE A 54 -4.16 -15.37 10.48
CA ILE A 54 -2.96 -14.61 10.88
C ILE A 54 -2.93 -14.47 12.41
N THR A 55 -4.06 -14.10 13.03
CA THR A 55 -4.17 -13.97 14.49
C THR A 55 -3.83 -15.28 15.21
N LEU A 56 -4.34 -16.42 14.72
CA LEU A 56 -4.03 -17.71 15.33
C LEU A 56 -2.55 -18.08 15.22
N LEU A 57 -1.92 -17.82 14.07
CA LEU A 57 -0.49 -18.10 13.87
C LEU A 57 0.40 -17.24 14.78
N VAL A 58 0.07 -15.95 14.91
CA VAL A 58 0.78 -15.03 15.82
C VAL A 58 0.59 -15.47 17.26
N LEU A 59 -0.62 -15.85 17.68
CA LEU A 59 -0.89 -16.32 19.03
C LEU A 59 -0.06 -17.57 19.37
N VAL A 60 -0.01 -18.54 18.47
CA VAL A 60 0.79 -19.76 18.66
C VAL A 60 2.27 -19.42 18.78
N PHE A 61 2.78 -18.49 17.95
CA PHE A 61 4.17 -18.04 18.04
C PHE A 61 4.47 -17.37 19.38
N VAL A 62 3.59 -16.50 19.88
CA VAL A 62 3.74 -15.83 21.18
C VAL A 62 3.75 -16.86 22.31
N VAL A 63 2.84 -17.84 22.29
CA VAL A 63 2.82 -18.93 23.26
C VAL A 63 4.16 -19.66 23.26
N VAL A 64 4.66 -20.08 22.09
CA VAL A 64 5.98 -20.73 22.01
C VAL A 64 7.09 -19.81 22.54
N ALA A 65 7.09 -18.53 22.19
CA ALA A 65 8.10 -17.58 22.64
C ALA A 65 8.11 -17.42 24.17
N VAL A 66 6.95 -17.32 24.81
CA VAL A 66 6.86 -17.21 26.27
C VAL A 66 7.26 -18.52 26.95
N PHE A 67 6.72 -19.65 26.50
CA PHE A 67 6.92 -20.94 27.18
C PHE A 67 8.25 -21.63 26.86
N LYS A 68 8.82 -21.45 25.66
CA LYS A 68 10.09 -22.06 25.25
C LYS A 68 11.28 -21.13 25.36
N LEU A 69 11.10 -19.83 25.13
CA LEU A 69 12.21 -18.87 25.12
C LEU A 69 12.25 -18.00 26.38
N GLY A 70 11.31 -18.19 27.33
CA GLY A 70 11.29 -17.48 28.61
C GLY A 70 11.15 -15.97 28.46
N ILE A 71 10.57 -15.51 27.36
CA ILE A 71 10.36 -14.08 27.10
C ILE A 71 9.27 -13.58 28.04
N ASP A 72 9.63 -12.69 28.96
CA ASP A 72 8.70 -12.05 29.89
C ASP A 72 7.78 -11.10 29.10
N SER A 73 6.58 -11.57 28.75
CA SER A 73 5.62 -10.86 27.87
C SER A 73 5.13 -9.53 28.46
N THR A 74 5.42 -9.29 29.73
CA THR A 74 5.08 -8.06 30.46
C THR A 74 5.87 -6.84 29.97
N GLY A 75 7.01 -7.04 29.28
CA GLY A 75 7.76 -5.98 28.62
C GLY A 75 7.27 -5.59 27.22
N LEU A 76 6.42 -6.42 26.59
CA LEU A 76 6.09 -6.28 25.17
C LEU A 76 5.05 -5.17 24.90
N PHE A 77 4.11 -4.96 25.84
CA PHE A 77 3.08 -3.90 25.71
C PHE A 77 3.57 -2.54 26.20
N GLN A 78 4.65 -2.47 27.00
CA GLN A 78 5.19 -1.21 27.50
C GLN A 78 6.13 -0.52 26.49
N GLU A 79 6.57 -1.22 25.45
CA GLU A 79 7.29 -0.67 24.29
C GLU A 79 6.36 -0.07 23.23
N MET A 80 5.03 -0.27 23.31
CA MET A 80 4.08 0.34 22.36
C MET A 80 3.75 1.81 22.67
N ASP A 81 4.09 2.31 23.87
CA ASP A 81 3.73 3.67 24.30
C ASP A 81 4.95 4.55 24.67
N LYS A 82 6.18 4.05 24.49
CA LYS A 82 7.39 4.82 24.84
C LYS A 82 8.54 4.75 23.84
N GLN A 83 8.37 4.05 22.72
CA GLN A 83 9.38 4.05 21.68
C GLN A 83 8.71 4.20 20.31
N GLU A 84 8.50 5.46 19.93
CA GLU A 84 8.68 5.88 18.56
C GLU A 84 10.14 5.59 18.16
N VAL A 85 10.49 4.31 17.98
CA VAL A 85 11.77 3.95 17.35
C VAL A 85 11.62 4.41 15.90
N PRO A 86 12.36 5.43 15.43
CA PRO A 86 12.35 5.74 14.02
C PRO A 86 12.80 4.49 13.29
N LEU A 87 12.01 4.08 12.31
CA LEU A 87 12.32 2.98 11.40
C LEU A 87 13.75 3.20 10.90
N LYS A 88 14.74 2.46 11.42
CA LYS A 88 16.06 2.35 10.80
C LYS A 88 15.88 1.51 9.55
N VAL A 89 15.32 2.16 8.53
CA VAL A 89 15.56 1.83 7.14
C VAL A 89 17.07 1.77 7.00
N ALA A 90 17.59 0.68 6.44
CA ALA A 90 18.98 0.63 6.04
C ALA A 90 19.26 1.89 5.21
N GLU A 91 20.10 2.77 5.75
CA GLU A 91 20.45 4.05 5.15
C GLU A 91 21.38 3.73 3.98
N ASP A 92 20.79 3.36 2.84
CA ASP A 92 21.46 3.52 1.55
C ASP A 92 21.68 5.04 1.41
N ALA A 93 22.89 5.48 1.76
CA ALA A 93 23.29 6.87 1.96
C ALA A 93 23.29 7.74 0.69
N ASP A 94 22.68 7.28 -0.40
CA ASP A 94 22.91 7.80 -1.74
C ASP A 94 21.65 8.39 -2.41
N TYR A 95 20.55 8.56 -1.66
CA TYR A 95 19.33 9.18 -2.20
C TYR A 95 18.73 10.23 -1.25
N GLN A 96 19.22 11.47 -1.32
CA GLN A 96 18.57 12.61 -0.67
C GLN A 96 17.56 13.26 -1.61
N MET A 97 16.28 13.18 -1.27
CA MET A 97 15.23 13.90 -2.00
C MET A 97 15.29 15.41 -1.67
N VAL A 98 15.73 16.22 -2.61
CA VAL A 98 15.83 17.68 -2.49
C VAL A 98 14.68 18.35 -3.24
N PHE A 99 13.97 19.26 -2.57
CA PHE A 99 12.95 20.08 -3.21
C PHE A 99 13.48 21.47 -3.55
N LYS A 100 13.20 21.93 -4.77
CA LYS A 100 13.58 23.26 -5.26
C LYS A 100 12.40 24.01 -5.84
N ILE A 101 12.45 25.34 -5.78
CA ILE A 101 11.48 26.19 -6.49
C ILE A 101 11.74 26.14 -8.00
N ASN A 102 10.73 25.80 -8.80
CA ASN A 102 10.86 25.67 -10.26
C ASN A 102 10.43 26.91 -11.07
N VAL A 103 9.82 27.90 -10.40
CA VAL A 103 9.38 29.17 -11.01
C VAL A 103 10.27 30.33 -10.59
N SER A 104 10.32 31.39 -11.39
CA SER A 104 11.13 32.60 -11.12
C SER A 104 10.85 33.19 -9.74
N PHE A 105 9.57 33.25 -9.36
CA PHE A 105 9.12 33.80 -8.08
C PHE A 105 7.97 32.97 -7.51
N ALA A 106 8.10 32.51 -6.27
CA ALA A 106 7.08 31.76 -5.56
C ALA A 106 6.72 32.44 -4.24
N ASN A 107 5.44 32.79 -4.11
CA ASN A 107 4.94 33.48 -2.92
C ASN A 107 4.75 32.49 -1.77
N LEU A 108 5.49 32.72 -0.69
CA LEU A 108 5.32 32.04 0.59
C LEU A 108 4.25 32.78 1.40
N ARG A 109 3.22 32.07 1.82
CA ARG A 109 2.03 32.64 2.48
C ARG A 109 1.91 32.16 3.93
N ASN A 110 1.21 32.91 4.76
CA ASN A 110 0.92 32.48 6.14
C ASN A 110 -0.10 31.33 6.22
N GLU A 111 -0.95 31.19 5.21
CA GLU A 111 -2.01 30.18 5.15
C GLU A 111 -2.14 29.54 3.75
N PRO A 112 -2.69 28.30 3.65
CA PRO A 112 -2.84 27.56 2.40
C PRO A 112 -4.09 27.99 1.60
N ASN A 113 -4.18 29.28 1.28
CA ASN A 113 -5.23 29.83 0.41
C ASN A 113 -4.70 31.05 -0.35
N THR A 114 -5.38 31.51 -1.40
CA THR A 114 -5.00 32.72 -2.15
C THR A 114 -5.85 33.95 -1.85
N LYS A 115 -7.00 33.80 -1.18
CA LYS A 115 -8.00 34.86 -1.02
C LYS A 115 -7.81 35.70 0.25
N THR A 116 -7.54 35.05 1.38
CA THR A 116 -7.46 35.68 2.71
C THR A 116 -6.06 35.66 3.30
N SER A 117 -5.15 34.87 2.74
CA SER A 117 -3.76 34.78 3.21
C SER A 117 -2.92 36.01 2.83
N THR A 118 -1.91 36.27 3.66
CA THR A 118 -0.89 37.28 3.44
C THR A 118 0.39 36.63 2.89
N ILE A 119 1.06 37.33 1.97
CA ILE A 119 2.38 36.92 1.46
C ILE A 119 3.43 37.33 2.50
N LEU A 120 4.14 36.34 3.05
CA LEU A 120 5.22 36.53 4.02
C LEU A 120 6.54 36.84 3.33
N PHE A 121 6.82 36.15 2.21
CA PHE A 121 8.08 36.26 1.49
C PHE A 121 7.93 35.76 0.05
N VAL A 122 8.89 36.09 -0.81
CA VAL A 122 8.96 35.60 -2.19
C VAL A 122 10.26 34.84 -2.37
N LEU A 123 10.17 33.55 -2.68
CA LEU A 123 11.32 32.69 -2.96
C LEU A 123 11.64 32.72 -4.46
N THR A 124 12.92 32.68 -4.80
CA THR A 124 13.38 32.66 -6.18
C THR A 124 13.63 31.24 -6.67
N GLN A 125 13.66 31.06 -7.99
CA GLN A 125 13.95 29.78 -8.65
C GLN A 125 15.24 29.14 -8.12
N GLY A 126 15.22 27.82 -7.94
CA GLY A 126 16.36 27.05 -7.47
C GLY A 126 16.59 27.12 -5.95
N THR A 127 15.78 27.88 -5.20
CA THR A 127 15.85 27.88 -3.74
C THR A 127 15.51 26.49 -3.21
N GLU A 128 16.44 25.89 -2.45
CA GLU A 128 16.22 24.60 -1.78
C GLU A 128 15.31 24.78 -0.57
N VAL A 129 14.33 23.90 -0.44
CA VAL A 129 13.36 23.91 0.65
C VAL A 129 13.15 22.50 1.21
N GLU A 130 12.72 22.45 2.46
CA GLU A 130 12.25 21.25 3.12
C GLU A 130 10.72 21.29 3.21
N VAL A 131 10.05 20.20 2.86
CA VAL A 131 8.59 20.09 2.96
C VAL A 131 8.23 19.55 4.34
N LEU A 132 7.54 20.36 5.15
CA LEU A 132 7.14 20.02 6.52
C LEU A 132 5.75 19.37 6.57
N GLU A 133 4.83 19.82 5.72
CA GLU A 133 3.44 19.38 5.74
C GLU A 133 2.81 19.53 4.34
N LYS A 134 1.87 18.65 3.98
CA LYS A 134 1.08 18.75 2.75
C LYS A 134 -0.41 18.85 3.09
N LYS A 135 -1.08 19.86 2.52
CA LYS A 135 -2.53 20.08 2.67
C LYS A 135 -3.15 20.40 1.31
N GLY A 136 -3.71 19.37 0.67
CA GLY A 136 -4.31 19.49 -0.66
C GLY A 136 -3.29 20.00 -1.69
N LYS A 137 -3.57 21.17 -2.31
CA LYS A 137 -2.70 21.80 -3.32
C LYS A 137 -1.52 22.59 -2.71
N TRP A 138 -1.37 22.58 -1.39
CA TRP A 138 -0.39 23.38 -0.67
C TRP A 138 0.60 22.50 0.09
N SER A 139 1.82 22.99 0.19
CA SER A 139 2.88 22.43 1.01
C SER A 139 3.37 23.52 1.96
N LYS A 140 3.44 23.20 3.25
CA LYS A 140 4.16 24.01 4.22
C LYS A 140 5.63 23.67 4.07
N ILE A 141 6.44 24.68 3.80
CA ILE A 141 7.86 24.51 3.53
C ILE A 141 8.69 25.36 4.49
N ARG A 142 9.96 24.98 4.63
CA ARG A 142 11.00 25.74 5.31
C ARG A 142 12.16 25.95 4.35
N SER A 143 12.52 27.21 4.10
CA SER A 143 13.68 27.52 3.25
C SER A 143 14.99 27.20 3.97
N LYS A 144 15.97 26.68 3.23
CA LYS A 144 17.32 26.51 3.77
C LYS A 144 18.01 27.88 3.88
N PRO A 145 18.73 28.15 4.98
CA PRO A 145 19.45 29.42 5.13
C PRO A 145 20.60 29.49 4.11
N ARG A 146 20.71 30.60 3.37
CA ARG A 146 21.85 30.88 2.48
C ARG A 146 22.51 32.19 2.91
N GLN A 147 23.82 32.16 3.10
CA GLN A 147 24.72 33.32 3.17
C GLN A 147 24.15 34.56 3.88
N LYS A 148 23.71 34.41 5.14
CA LYS A 148 23.19 35.44 6.08
C LYS A 148 21.67 35.65 6.14
N GLU A 149 20.86 34.81 5.50
CA GLU A 149 19.40 34.86 5.65
C GLU A 149 18.87 33.82 6.66
N HIS A 150 17.85 34.21 7.43
CA HIS A 150 17.11 33.31 8.31
C HIS A 150 16.21 32.37 7.52
N ALA A 151 16.05 31.14 8.00
CA ALA A 151 15.07 30.21 7.47
C ALA A 151 13.66 30.81 7.56
N ARG A 152 12.91 30.73 6.47
CA ARG A 152 11.52 31.21 6.36
C ARG A 152 10.60 30.02 6.24
N THR A 153 9.50 30.04 6.98
CA THR A 153 8.51 28.98 7.00
C THR A 153 7.15 29.52 6.58
N GLY A 154 6.45 28.79 5.72
CA GLY A 154 5.10 29.17 5.29
C GLY A 154 4.53 28.22 4.25
N TRP A 155 3.37 28.58 3.70
CA TRP A 155 2.62 27.79 2.74
C TRP A 155 2.91 28.23 1.30
N LEU A 156 3.12 27.25 0.44
CA LEU A 156 3.42 27.43 -0.97
C LEU A 156 2.65 26.40 -1.79
N VAL A 157 2.28 26.74 -3.02
CA VAL A 157 1.50 25.82 -3.88
C VAL A 157 2.42 24.68 -4.33
N SER A 158 2.05 23.44 -4.03
CA SER A 158 2.93 22.26 -4.20
C SER A 158 3.47 22.08 -5.63
N ARG A 159 2.71 22.51 -6.65
CA ARG A 159 3.12 22.43 -8.07
C ARG A 159 4.30 23.34 -8.45
N LEU A 160 4.68 24.27 -7.57
CA LEU A 160 5.82 25.17 -7.76
C LEU A 160 7.12 24.57 -7.20
N LEU A 161 7.04 23.35 -6.66
CA LEU A 161 8.17 22.57 -6.20
C LEU A 161 8.52 21.54 -7.25
N ASP A 162 9.81 21.37 -7.48
CA ASP A 162 10.40 20.27 -8.21
C ASP A 162 11.21 19.40 -7.25
N SER A 163 11.13 18.08 -7.44
CA SER A 163 11.80 17.08 -6.60
C SER A 163 12.93 16.42 -7.37
N GLU A 164 14.13 16.54 -6.85
CA GLU A 164 15.34 15.94 -7.42
C GLU A 164 15.89 14.90 -6.43
N ILE A 165 16.21 13.71 -6.92
CA ILE A 165 16.91 12.70 -6.13
C ILE A 165 18.40 12.95 -6.35
N ARG A 166 19.14 13.22 -5.27
CA ARG A 166 20.60 13.36 -5.27
C ARG A 166 21.27 12.16 -4.66
#